data_AF-A0A9D8IIY6-F1
#
_entry.id   AF-A0A9D8IIY6-F1
#
_cell.length_a   1.000
_cell.length_b   1.000
_cell.length_c   1.000
_cell.angle_alpha   90.00
_cell.angle_beta   90.00
_cell.angle_gamma   90.00
#
_symmetry.space_group_name_H-M   'P 1'
#
loop_
_entity.id
_entity.type
_entity.pdbx_description
1 polymer ?
#
loop_
_entity_poly.entity_id
_entity_poly.type
_entity_poly.pdbx_seq_one_letter_code
_entity_poly.pdbx_strand_id
1 'polypeptide(L)'
;MGTHRQLGLPSCQFLVMSGLPCPSCGMTTSFALLLHGDLAGSWRANGAGTLMALYCAGAIPMALFGAVAGRLPVVGSLERWALASVALFLPLLLLRWLWVVAWKLAGAG
;
A
#
# COMPACT_ATOMS: atom_id res chain seq x y z
N MET A 1 -1.53 13.62 -7.58
CA MET A 1 -0.08 13.83 -7.83
C MET A 1 0.68 13.04 -6.79
N GLY A 2 1.63 12.17 -7.17
CA GLY A 2 2.34 11.33 -6.20
C GLY A 2 3.41 12.11 -5.43
N THR A 3 3.53 11.86 -4.12
CA THR A 3 4.52 12.49 -3.21
C THR A 3 5.97 12.35 -3.67
N HIS A 4 6.30 11.34 -4.48
CA HIS A 4 7.62 11.20 -5.10
C HIS A 4 8.05 12.44 -5.91
N ARG A 5 7.11 13.14 -6.56
CA ARG A 5 7.43 14.39 -7.28
C ARG A 5 7.75 15.55 -6.33
N GLN A 6 7.15 15.59 -5.14
CA GLN A 6 7.49 16.59 -4.12
C GLN A 6 8.89 16.36 -3.55
N LEU A 7 9.39 15.13 -3.64
CA LEU A 7 10.75 14.74 -3.24
C LEU A 7 11.79 14.91 -4.38
N GLY A 8 11.39 15.48 -5.53
CA GLY A 8 12.29 15.66 -6.68
C GLY A 8 12.55 14.38 -7.49
N LEU A 9 11.83 13.28 -7.21
CA LEU A 9 11.96 12.05 -7.99
C LEU A 9 11.24 12.17 -9.35
N PRO A 10 11.78 11.52 -10.40
CA PRO A 10 11.14 11.48 -11.71
C PRO A 10 9.76 10.82 -11.62
N SER A 11 8.90 11.14 -12.59
CA SER A 11 7.60 10.48 -12.73
C SER A 11 7.75 8.96 -12.82
N CYS A 12 6.76 8.22 -12.32
CA CYS A 12 6.71 6.78 -12.47
C CYS A 12 6.96 6.37 -13.93
N GLN A 13 8.06 5.66 -14.17
CA GLN A 13 8.48 5.41 -15.55
C GLN A 13 7.61 4.37 -16.26
N PHE A 14 6.97 3.49 -15.50
CA PHE A 14 5.91 2.62 -16.00
C PHE A 14 4.74 3.44 -16.58
N LEU A 15 4.35 4.54 -15.92
CA LEU A 15 3.30 5.42 -16.43
C LEU A 15 3.74 6.16 -17.70
N VAL A 16 4.99 6.59 -17.77
CA VAL A 16 5.55 7.26 -18.95
C VAL A 16 5.59 6.32 -20.15
N MET A 17 5.99 5.06 -19.94
CA MET A 17 6.15 4.08 -21.02
C MET A 17 4.83 3.44 -21.47
N SER A 18 3.95 3.09 -20.52
CA SER A 18 2.71 2.35 -20.82
C SER A 18 1.46 3.21 -20.90
N GLY A 19 1.52 4.46 -20.42
CA GLY A 19 0.33 5.31 -20.22
C GLY A 19 -0.57 4.87 -19.06
N LEU A 20 -0.27 3.75 -18.40
CA LEU A 20 -1.04 3.20 -17.28
C LEU A 20 -0.28 3.36 -15.96
N PRO A 21 -0.95 3.67 -14.84
CA PRO A 21 -0.29 3.65 -13.54
C PRO A 21 0.17 2.24 -13.20
N CYS A 22 1.31 2.06 -12.54
CA CYS A 22 1.72 0.75 -12.03
C CYS A 22 0.88 0.37 -10.79
N PRO A 23 0.84 -0.90 -10.37
CA PRO A 23 0.00 -1.32 -9.23
C PRO A 23 0.36 -0.63 -7.91
N SER A 24 1.62 -0.22 -7.74
CA SER A 24 2.10 0.53 -6.58
C SER A 24 2.01 2.06 -6.72
N CYS A 25 1.56 2.60 -7.86
CA CYS A 25 1.41 4.05 -8.01
C CYS A 25 0.52 4.63 -6.91
N GLY A 26 1.01 5.67 -6.26
CA GLY A 26 0.30 6.38 -5.18
C GLY A 26 0.36 5.70 -3.81
N MET A 27 1.02 4.54 -3.66
CA MET A 27 1.06 3.81 -2.39
C MET A 27 1.70 4.63 -1.25
N THR A 28 2.87 5.23 -1.48
CA THR A 28 3.53 6.07 -0.46
C THR A 28 2.73 7.33 -0.14
N THR A 29 2.00 7.87 -1.12
CA THR A 29 1.07 8.99 -0.89
C THR A 29 -0.10 8.57 -0.02
N SER A 30 -0.65 7.37 -0.19
CA SER A 30 -1.66 6.82 0.71
C SER A 30 -1.14 6.70 2.14
N PHE A 31 0.05 6.13 2.34
CA PHE A 31 0.66 6.06 3.66
C PHE A 31 0.78 7.45 4.31
N ALA A 32 1.29 8.43 3.57
CA ALA A 32 1.42 9.79 4.07
C ALA A 32 0.06 10.40 4.43
N LEU A 33 -0.96 10.28 3.56
CA LEU A 33 -2.29 10.83 3.80
C LEU A 33 -2.97 10.18 5.01
N LEU A 34 -2.85 8.85 5.15
CA LEU A 34 -3.40 8.13 6.30
C LEU A 34 -2.76 8.59 7.61
N LEU A 35 -1.43 8.78 7.63
CA LEU A 35 -0.72 9.28 8.81
C LEU A 35 -1.07 10.74 9.16
N HIS A 36 -1.50 11.54 8.19
CA HIS A 36 -2.05 12.88 8.42
C HIS A 36 -3.56 12.86 8.77
N GLY A 37 -4.18 11.68 8.90
CA GLY A 37 -5.59 11.53 9.24
C GLY A 37 -6.56 11.65 8.06
N ASP A 38 -6.07 11.83 6.83
CA ASP A 38 -6.89 11.90 5.62
C ASP A 38 -7.13 10.50 5.04
N LEU A 39 -8.08 9.78 5.65
CA LEU A 39 -8.46 8.43 5.21
C LEU A 39 -9.05 8.43 3.79
N ALA A 40 -9.87 9.44 3.46
CA ALA A 40 -10.52 9.54 2.16
C ALA A 40 -9.51 9.82 1.04
N GLY A 41 -8.59 10.75 1.27
CA GLY A 41 -7.47 11.03 0.38
C GLY A 41 -6.55 9.82 0.23
N SER A 42 -6.23 9.12 1.33
CA SER A 42 -5.44 7.90 1.30
C SER A 42 -6.07 6.83 0.40
N TRP A 43 -7.37 6.57 0.56
CA TRP A 43 -8.10 5.58 -0.21
C TRP A 43 -8.12 5.91 -1.71
N ARG A 44 -8.36 7.19 -2.04
CA ARG A 44 -8.33 7.69 -3.42
C ARG A 44 -6.95 7.59 -4.06
N ALA A 45 -5.88 7.83 -3.31
CA ALA A 45 -4.52 7.70 -3.83
C ALA A 45 -4.17 6.24 -4.16
N ASN A 46 -4.46 5.31 -3.24
CA ASN A 46 -4.25 3.87 -3.38
C ASN A 46 -4.97 3.12 -2.25
N GLY A 47 -6.15 2.54 -2.53
CA GLY A 47 -6.92 1.77 -1.55
C GLY A 47 -6.16 0.58 -0.96
N ALA A 48 -5.42 -0.18 -1.80
CA ALA A 48 -4.58 -1.28 -1.32
C ALA A 48 -3.45 -0.78 -0.41
N GLY A 49 -2.84 0.36 -0.75
CA GLY A 49 -1.87 1.04 0.10
C GLY A 49 -2.45 1.49 1.44
N THR A 50 -3.72 1.92 1.46
CA THR A 50 -4.40 2.32 2.71
C THR A 50 -4.59 1.13 3.63
N LEU A 51 -5.05 -0.01 3.11
CA LEU A 51 -5.20 -1.25 3.89
C LEU A 51 -3.86 -1.74 4.43
N MET A 52 -2.81 -1.69 3.60
CA MET A 52 -1.44 -2.03 4.04
C MET A 52 -0.96 -1.09 5.15
N ALA A 53 -1.18 0.21 5.02
CA ALA A 53 -0.76 1.18 6.03
C ALA A 53 -1.47 0.97 7.38
N LEU A 54 -2.78 0.66 7.37
CA LEU A 54 -3.53 0.28 8.57
C LEU A 54 -3.00 -1.01 9.20
N TYR A 55 -2.69 -2.00 8.36
CA TYR A 55 -2.09 -3.25 8.81
C TYR A 55 -0.73 -3.04 9.48
N CYS A 56 0.15 -2.24 8.87
CA CYS A 56 1.42 -1.85 9.47
C CYS A 56 1.21 -1.09 10.79
N ALA A 57 0.25 -0.17 10.84
CA ALA A 57 -0.07 0.58 12.06
C ALA A 57 -0.50 -0.34 13.21
N GLY A 58 -1.27 -1.40 12.93
CA GLY A 58 -1.64 -2.42 13.92
C GLY A 58 -0.50 -3.38 14.28
N ALA A 59 0.44 -3.63 13.36
CA ALA A 59 1.61 -4.46 13.61
C ALA A 59 2.64 -3.78 14.52
N ILE A 60 2.74 -2.44 14.51
CA ILE A 60 3.66 -1.67 15.36
C ILE A 60 3.47 -1.95 16.86
N PRO A 61 2.28 -1.79 17.48
CA PRO A 61 2.11 -2.06 18.90
C PRO A 61 2.36 -3.53 19.25
N MET A 62 2.05 -4.46 18.34
CA MET A 62 2.38 -5.88 18.52
C MET A 62 3.89 -6.11 18.55
N ALA A 63 4.64 -5.47 17.65
CA ALA A 63 6.10 -5.56 17.61
C ALA A 63 6.73 -4.91 18.85
N LEU A 64 6.22 -3.75 19.29
CA LEU A 64 6.67 -3.08 20.51
C LEU A 64 6.42 -3.94 21.76
N PHE A 65 5.22 -4.52 21.87
CA PHE A 65 4.92 -5.45 22.95
C PHE A 65 5.85 -6.66 22.91
N GLY A 66 6.10 -7.22 21.72
CA GLY A 66 7.01 -8.35 21.55
C GLY A 66 8.44 -8.03 21.97
N ALA A 67 8.93 -6.84 21.66
CA ALA A 67 10.24 -6.36 22.06
C ALA A 67 10.38 -6.20 23.59
N VAL A 68 9.33 -5.73 24.27
CA VAL A 68 9.34 -5.53 25.73
C VAL A 68 9.08 -6.85 26.49
N ALA A 69 8.15 -7.68 26.03
CA ALA A 69 7.75 -8.91 26.70
C ALA A 69 8.63 -10.12 26.35
N GLY A 70 9.58 -9.98 25.41
CA GLY A 70 10.42 -11.06 24.91
C GLY A 70 9.65 -12.15 24.14
N ARG A 71 8.39 -11.91 23.78
CA ARG A 71 7.51 -12.87 23.10
C ARG A 71 6.55 -12.14 22.16
N LEU A 72 6.44 -12.56 20.90
CA LEU A 72 5.36 -12.09 20.03
C LEU A 72 4.08 -12.90 20.30
N PRO A 73 3.02 -12.30 20.86
CA PRO A 73 1.85 -13.04 21.33
C PRO A 73 1.01 -13.66 20.19
N VAL A 74 1.13 -13.16 18.96
CA VAL A 74 0.30 -13.55 17.80
C VAL A 74 1.11 -14.22 16.68
N VAL A 75 2.44 -14.12 16.70
CA VAL A 75 3.29 -14.57 15.60
C VAL A 75 4.07 -15.82 16.03
N GLY A 76 3.58 -17.00 15.65
CA GLY A 76 4.27 -18.27 15.90
C GLY A 76 5.47 -18.54 14.98
N SER A 77 5.59 -17.82 13.87
CA SER A 77 6.80 -17.76 13.02
C SER A 77 6.74 -16.49 12.17
N LEU A 78 7.81 -15.70 12.23
CA LEU A 78 7.92 -14.46 11.46
C LEU A 78 7.87 -14.73 9.95
N GLU A 79 8.47 -15.82 9.49
CA GLU A 79 8.46 -16.25 8.09
C GLU A 79 7.03 -16.52 7.62
N ARG A 80 6.26 -17.34 8.37
CA ARG A 80 4.86 -17.63 8.02
C ARG A 80 4.01 -16.37 8.00
N TRP A 81 4.24 -15.45 8.94
CA TRP A 81 3.51 -14.19 9.00
C TRP A 81 3.86 -13.27 7.83
N ALA A 82 5.14 -13.16 7.46
CA ALA A 82 5.59 -12.40 6.29
C ALA A 82 5.02 -13.00 4.99
N LEU A 83 5.08 -14.32 4.83
CA LEU A 83 4.50 -15.02 3.69
C LEU A 83 2.98 -14.81 3.61
N ALA A 84 2.27 -14.93 4.72
CA ALA A 84 0.83 -14.65 4.78
C ALA A 84 0.50 -13.19 4.43
N SER A 85 1.32 -12.24 4.88
CA SER A 85 1.18 -10.83 4.53
C SER A 85 1.35 -10.60 3.04
N VAL A 86 2.39 -11.16 2.43
CA VAL A 86 2.61 -11.08 0.97
C VAL A 86 1.46 -11.74 0.22
N ALA A 87 1.07 -12.95 0.63
CA ALA A 87 -0.03 -13.69 0.02
C ALA A 87 -1.38 -12.96 0.14
N LEU A 88 -1.58 -12.15 1.17
CA LEU A 88 -2.77 -11.32 1.35
C LEU A 88 -2.72 -10.05 0.49
N PHE A 89 -1.63 -9.27 0.56
CA PHE A 89 -1.59 -7.94 -0.03
C PHE A 89 -1.26 -7.93 -1.52
N LEU A 90 -0.50 -8.91 -2.02
CA LEU A 90 -0.17 -9.00 -3.43
C LEU A 90 -1.43 -9.14 -4.32
N PRO A 91 -2.37 -10.07 -4.05
CA PRO A 91 -3.60 -10.16 -4.83
C PRO A 91 -4.48 -8.92 -4.64
N LEU A 92 -4.58 -8.33 -3.45
CA LEU A 92 -5.34 -7.09 -3.24
C LEU A 92 -4.81 -5.94 -4.11
N LEU A 93 -3.48 -5.81 -4.21
CA LEU A 93 -2.81 -4.83 -5.06
C LEU A 93 -3.11 -5.07 -6.54
N LEU A 94 -2.98 -6.32 -6.99
CA LEU A 94 -3.19 -6.71 -8.39
C LEU A 94 -4.66 -6.59 -8.80
N LEU A 95 -5.60 -7.04 -7.97
CA LEU A 95 -7.04 -6.93 -8.23
C LEU A 95 -7.47 -5.46 -8.32
N ARG A 96 -7.03 -4.62 -7.38
CA ARG A 96 -7.29 -3.17 -7.43
C ARG A 96 -6.69 -2.55 -8.70
N TRP A 97 -5.50 -2.96 -9.09
CA TRP A 97 -4.86 -2.46 -10.31
C TRP A 97 -5.59 -2.88 -11.57
N LEU A 98 -5.96 -4.17 -11.69
CA LEU A 98 -6.76 -4.69 -12.79
C LEU A 98 -8.09 -3.92 -12.93
N TRP A 99 -8.75 -3.63 -11.81
CA TRP A 99 -9.95 -2.79 -11.80
C TRP A 99 -9.68 -1.40 -12.37
N VAL A 100 -8.64 -0.71 -11.91
CA VAL A 100 -8.27 0.64 -12.38
C VAL A 100 -7.91 0.65 -13.86
N VAL A 101 -7.16 -0.35 -14.33
CA VAL A 101 -6.78 -0.49 -15.73
C VAL A 101 -8.00 -0.79 -16.59
N ALA A 102 -8.85 -1.73 -16.19
CA ALA A 102 -10.09 -2.06 -16.89
C ALA A 102 -10.99 -0.82 -17.03
N TRP A 103 -11.12 -0.02 -15.96
CA TRP A 103 -11.91 1.21 -15.98
C TRP A 103 -11.34 2.26 -16.94
N LYS A 104 -10.00 2.39 -17.01
CA LYS A 104 -9.32 3.27 -17.98
C LYS A 104 -9.46 2.78 -19.42
N LEU A 105 -9.37 1.48 -19.65
CA LEU A 105 -9.50 0.88 -20.98
C LEU A 105 -10.94 0.89 -21.49
N ALA A 106 -11.93 0.85 -20.59
CA ALA A 106 -13.36 0.93 -20.92
C ALA A 106 -13.82 2.33 -21.36
N GLY A 107 -12.92 3.32 -21.46
CA GLY A 107 -13.23 4.63 -22.04
C GLY A 107 -14.00 5.60 -21.14
N ALA A 108 -13.99 5.39 -19.82
CA ALA A 108 -14.68 6.25 -18.85
C ALA A 108 -13.83 7.41 -18.30
N GLY A 109 -12.76 7.83 -18.99
CA GLY A 109 -11.84 8.87 -18.50
C GLY A 109 -11.12 9.64 -19.58
#